data_AF-A0A946CH12-F1
#
_entry.id   AF-A0A946CH12-F1
#
_cell.length_a   1.000
_cell.length_b   1.000
_cell.length_c   1.000
_cell.angle_alpha   90.00
_cell.angle_beta   90.00
_cell.angle_gamma   90.00
#
_symmetry.space_group_name_H-M   'P 1'
#
loop_
_entity.id
_entity.type
_entity.pdbx_description
1 polymer ?
#
loop_
_entity_poly.entity_id
_entity_poly.type
_entity_poly.pdbx_seq_one_letter_code
_entity_poly.pdbx_strand_id
1 'polypeptide(L)'
;MPESSSRPSSNEPTPIPAELSKQLADFQRSLWRIKVTEAVLAGLFGLIISFLIVFALERLFPIPALARLAILIAGTSLAAIFAPYWVRRWVYGHRREEQLARLISRKFPKLGDRLLGIVELQDQQESKEAMSPELRAAAMIHVANQAAKRNMNEALPYSRHKKLALGVLMGAAAITFGFSIAPKAGGNALKRWLMPLSDTDHYTFTQFDTDKMPDPLVVPLGEAFSFSAPLKKDSDNRPANARARYGQQEWVQADLGENGSYQFEFTGQETQDRITIEAGDADHRVWVKPEVRPEVSGFEALVTLPDYLQLDPRDVDIRTGVLTALEGSKIVLKGSFSREISKASAHLDPQPLEETAISKSRAPIEAENPTDLESSRTKAEEEGKKAAIESVVKLPEPRDLKLSMDGATVFTEPID
;
A
#
# COMPACT_ATOMS: atom_id res chain seq x y z
N MET A 1 60.57 18.51 -79.09
CA MET A 1 59.92 19.51 -78.20
C MET A 1 60.09 20.87 -78.85
N PRO A 2 59.05 21.72 -78.91
CA PRO A 2 58.44 22.28 -77.69
C PRO A 2 56.90 22.18 -77.57
N GLU A 3 56.51 22.09 -76.29
CA GLU A 3 55.36 22.66 -75.57
C GLU A 3 53.92 22.46 -76.07
N SER A 4 53.32 21.38 -75.58
CA SER A 4 51.89 21.23 -75.36
C SER A 4 51.40 22.19 -74.27
N SER A 5 50.72 23.27 -74.65
CA SER A 5 49.92 24.08 -73.72
C SER A 5 48.63 23.31 -73.37
N SER A 6 48.61 22.71 -72.19
CA SER A 6 47.44 22.07 -71.59
C SER A 6 46.37 23.12 -71.26
N ARG A 7 45.22 23.02 -71.92
CA ARG A 7 43.99 23.73 -71.52
C ARG A 7 43.53 23.20 -70.15
N PRO A 8 43.15 24.04 -69.18
CA PRO A 8 42.58 23.56 -67.94
C PRO A 8 41.21 22.95 -68.25
N SER A 9 41.05 21.66 -67.93
CA SER A 9 39.77 20.97 -67.90
C SER A 9 39.01 21.41 -66.65
N SER A 10 38.30 22.54 -66.71
CA SER A 10 37.36 22.97 -65.67
C SER A 10 36.06 22.18 -65.77
N ASN A 11 36.08 20.94 -65.28
CA ASN A 11 34.89 20.16 -64.96
C ASN A 11 34.50 20.35 -63.49
N GLU A 12 34.68 21.55 -62.93
CA GLU A 12 34.19 21.84 -61.58
C GLU A 12 32.76 22.36 -61.64
N PRO A 13 31.80 21.69 -60.97
CA PRO A 13 30.45 22.21 -60.79
C PRO A 13 30.53 23.61 -60.21
N THR A 14 29.90 24.60 -60.84
CA THR A 14 29.89 25.96 -60.31
C THR A 14 29.15 25.93 -58.96
N PRO A 15 29.82 26.23 -57.84
CA PRO A 15 29.18 26.12 -56.53
C PRO A 15 28.09 27.19 -56.39
N ILE A 16 26.96 26.80 -55.80
CA ILE A 16 25.91 27.75 -55.42
C ILE A 16 26.54 28.88 -54.57
N PRO A 17 26.17 30.16 -54.79
CA PRO A 17 26.66 31.25 -53.97
C PRO A 17 26.51 30.93 -52.47
N ALA A 18 27.60 31.08 -51.71
CA ALA A 18 27.64 30.70 -50.28
C ALA A 18 26.53 31.35 -49.44
N GLU A 19 26.06 32.53 -49.86
CA GLU A 19 24.96 33.24 -49.22
C GLU A 19 23.61 32.53 -49.43
N LEU A 20 23.37 31.94 -50.62
CA LEU A 20 22.14 31.24 -50.92
C LEU A 20 22.07 29.87 -50.22
N SER A 21 23.18 29.14 -50.20
CA SER A 21 23.27 27.87 -49.47
C SER A 21 23.10 28.09 -47.96
N LYS A 22 23.67 29.17 -47.41
CA LYS A 22 23.45 29.58 -46.02
C LYS A 22 21.98 29.90 -45.74
N GLN A 23 21.31 30.66 -46.60
CA GLN A 23 19.88 30.99 -46.44
C GLN A 23 18.97 29.74 -46.50
N LEU A 24 19.26 28.80 -47.41
CA LEU A 24 18.54 27.51 -47.49
C LEU A 24 18.80 26.65 -46.25
N ALA A 25 20.04 26.59 -45.76
CA ALA A 25 20.39 25.87 -44.54
C ALA A 25 19.72 26.49 -43.30
N ASP A 26 19.63 27.81 -43.21
CA ASP A 26 18.96 28.50 -42.10
C ASP A 26 17.43 28.30 -42.15
N PHE A 27 16.83 28.27 -43.35
CA PHE A 27 15.43 27.88 -43.54
C PHE A 27 15.18 26.43 -43.13
N GLN A 28 16.05 25.49 -43.53
CA GLN A 28 15.98 24.09 -43.15
C GLN A 28 16.09 23.90 -41.63
N ARG A 29 17.05 24.56 -40.99
CA ARG A 29 17.21 24.55 -39.52
C ARG A 29 15.97 25.10 -38.82
N SER A 30 15.41 26.20 -39.32
CA SER A 30 14.20 26.80 -38.74
C SER A 30 12.99 25.90 -38.90
N LEU A 31 12.82 25.26 -40.06
CA LEU A 31 11.79 24.26 -40.33
C LEU A 31 11.93 23.10 -39.34
N TRP A 32 13.11 22.48 -39.27
CA TRP A 32 13.39 21.36 -38.38
C TRP A 32 13.17 21.72 -36.92
N ARG A 33 13.64 22.88 -36.47
CA ARG A 33 13.44 23.34 -35.10
C ARG A 33 11.96 23.43 -34.75
N ILE A 34 11.17 24.17 -35.53
CA ILE A 34 9.72 24.29 -35.30
C ILE A 34 9.06 22.92 -35.30
N LYS A 35 9.48 22.06 -36.23
CA LYS A 35 8.87 20.76 -36.46
C LYS A 35 9.19 19.73 -35.39
N VAL A 36 10.43 19.67 -34.92
CA VAL A 36 10.83 18.85 -33.79
C VAL A 36 10.18 19.36 -32.51
N THR A 37 10.13 20.69 -32.29
CA THR A 37 9.43 21.27 -31.14
C THR A 37 7.94 20.90 -31.11
N GLU A 38 7.25 20.89 -32.27
CA GLU A 38 5.85 20.43 -32.34
C GLU A 38 5.69 18.97 -31.92
N ALA A 39 6.56 18.08 -32.39
CA ALA A 39 6.50 16.66 -32.05
C ALA A 39 6.77 16.43 -30.56
N VAL A 40 7.78 17.09 -30.00
CA VAL A 40 8.12 17.00 -28.56
C VAL A 40 6.98 17.52 -27.70
N LEU A 41 6.43 18.70 -28.03
CA LEU A 41 5.32 19.27 -27.28
C LEU A 41 4.05 18.43 -27.38
N ALA A 42 3.76 17.83 -28.55
CA ALA A 42 2.62 16.92 -28.71
C ALA A 42 2.79 15.65 -27.87
N GLY A 43 3.99 15.06 -27.84
CA GLY A 43 4.29 13.90 -27.00
C GLY A 43 4.15 14.21 -25.51
N LEU A 44 4.73 15.34 -25.05
CA LEU A 44 4.60 15.79 -23.67
C LEU A 44 3.15 16.08 -23.29
N PHE A 45 2.38 16.72 -24.19
CA PHE A 45 0.96 16.97 -23.99
C PHE A 45 0.15 15.67 -23.83
N GLY A 46 0.44 14.65 -24.65
CA GLY A 46 -0.18 13.33 -24.53
C GLY A 46 0.10 12.64 -23.19
N LEU A 47 1.34 12.69 -22.72
CA LEU A 47 1.72 12.16 -21.41
C LEU A 47 1.04 12.92 -20.26
N ILE A 48 1.01 14.25 -20.32
CA ILE A 48 0.36 15.09 -19.30
C ILE A 48 -1.14 14.77 -19.23
N ILE A 49 -1.83 14.68 -20.36
CA ILE A 49 -3.25 14.32 -20.38
C ILE A 49 -3.47 12.91 -19.83
N SER A 50 -2.65 11.95 -20.24
CA SER A 50 -2.71 10.57 -19.75
C SER A 50 -2.60 10.51 -18.22
N PHE A 51 -1.63 11.22 -17.65
CA PHE A 51 -1.48 11.33 -16.20
C PHE A 51 -2.66 12.03 -15.54
N LEU A 52 -3.10 13.18 -16.05
CA LEU A 52 -4.22 13.95 -15.49
C LEU A 52 -5.53 13.17 -15.49
N ILE A 53 -5.78 12.33 -16.50
CA ILE A 53 -6.94 11.44 -16.54
C ILE A 53 -6.86 10.43 -15.40
N VAL A 54 -5.72 9.77 -15.20
CA VAL A 54 -5.55 8.83 -14.08
C VAL A 54 -5.71 9.55 -12.75
N PHE A 55 -5.04 10.68 -12.55
CA PHE A 55 -5.12 11.48 -11.34
C PHE A 55 -6.55 11.92 -11.00
N ALA A 56 -7.32 12.37 -11.99
CA ALA A 56 -8.70 12.82 -11.79
C ALA A 56 -9.67 11.66 -11.55
N LEU A 57 -9.57 10.58 -12.33
CA LEU A 57 -10.46 9.42 -12.21
C LEU A 57 -10.20 8.60 -10.96
N GLU A 58 -8.94 8.48 -10.52
CA GLU A 58 -8.62 7.78 -9.27
C GLU A 58 -9.23 8.47 -8.05
N ARG A 59 -9.58 9.76 -8.12
CA ARG A 59 -10.32 10.41 -7.03
C ARG A 59 -11.76 9.90 -6.89
N LEU A 60 -12.33 9.35 -7.96
CA LEU A 60 -13.70 8.86 -7.97
C LEU A 60 -13.76 7.36 -7.69
N PHE A 61 -12.83 6.58 -8.24
CA PHE A 61 -12.80 5.13 -8.10
C PHE A 61 -11.41 4.55 -8.41
N PRO A 62 -11.05 3.40 -7.82
CA PRO A 62 -9.77 2.74 -8.10
C PRO A 62 -9.74 2.21 -9.55
N ILE A 63 -8.85 2.75 -10.38
CA ILE A 63 -8.71 2.32 -11.77
C ILE A 63 -7.94 0.98 -11.83
N PRO A 64 -8.47 -0.06 -12.50
CA PRO A 64 -7.78 -1.34 -12.63
C PRO A 64 -6.49 -1.22 -13.45
N ALA A 65 -5.54 -2.13 -13.20
CA ALA A 65 -4.20 -2.11 -13.79
C ALA A 65 -4.19 -2.03 -15.33
N LEU A 66 -5.06 -2.81 -15.99
CA LEU A 66 -5.16 -2.83 -17.46
C LEU A 66 -5.69 -1.51 -18.04
N ALA A 67 -6.61 -0.84 -17.36
CA ALA A 67 -7.12 0.46 -17.79
C ALA A 67 -6.04 1.54 -17.66
N ARG A 68 -5.27 1.52 -16.56
CA ARG A 68 -4.09 2.41 -16.40
C ARG A 68 -3.07 2.18 -17.52
N LEU A 69 -2.78 0.92 -17.84
CA LEU A 69 -1.87 0.57 -18.94
C LEU A 69 -2.40 1.08 -20.29
N ALA A 70 -3.68 0.89 -20.58
CA ALA A 70 -4.30 1.40 -21.82
C ALA A 70 -4.21 2.93 -21.92
N ILE A 71 -4.45 3.66 -20.82
CA ILE A 71 -4.31 5.12 -20.77
C ILE A 71 -2.85 5.55 -20.99
N LEU A 72 -1.88 4.84 -20.41
CA LEU A 72 -0.46 5.10 -20.61
C LEU A 72 -0.03 4.82 -22.06
N ILE A 73 -0.46 3.68 -22.62
CA ILE A 73 -0.21 3.33 -24.02
C ILE A 73 -0.84 4.38 -24.94
N ALA A 74 -2.07 4.82 -24.70
CA ALA A 74 -2.71 5.86 -25.51
C ALA A 74 -1.92 7.18 -25.45
N GLY A 75 -1.48 7.60 -24.26
CA GLY A 75 -0.66 8.81 -24.08
C GLY A 75 0.69 8.74 -24.77
N THR A 76 1.38 7.59 -24.68
CA THR A 76 2.70 7.35 -25.29
C THR A 76 2.64 7.05 -26.79
N SER A 77 1.56 6.41 -27.28
CA SER A 77 1.36 6.07 -28.69
C SER A 77 1.37 7.33 -29.56
N LEU A 78 0.86 8.44 -29.03
CA LEU A 78 0.93 9.74 -29.68
C LEU A 78 2.39 10.15 -29.95
N ALA A 79 3.33 9.85 -29.05
CA ALA A 79 4.75 10.11 -29.28
C ALA A 79 5.40 9.01 -30.16
N ALA A 80 5.13 7.75 -29.86
CA ALA A 80 5.79 6.59 -30.49
C ALA A 80 5.44 6.43 -31.98
N ILE A 81 4.21 6.75 -32.39
CA ILE A 81 3.78 6.70 -33.80
C ILE A 81 4.12 8.01 -34.50
N PHE A 82 3.86 9.14 -33.85
CA PHE A 82 3.97 10.45 -34.50
C PHE A 82 5.42 10.86 -34.71
N ALA A 83 6.33 10.61 -33.76
CA ALA A 83 7.75 10.99 -33.85
C ALA A 83 8.47 10.36 -35.07
N PRO A 84 8.46 9.04 -35.30
CA PRO A 84 9.14 8.44 -36.46
C PRO A 84 8.49 8.86 -37.79
N TYR A 85 7.14 8.91 -37.83
CA TYR A 85 6.43 9.42 -39.00
C TYR A 85 6.83 10.88 -39.31
N TRP A 86 6.97 11.71 -38.28
CA TRP A 86 7.35 13.11 -38.41
C TRP A 86 8.79 13.32 -38.86
N VAL A 87 9.73 12.59 -38.26
CA VAL A 87 11.13 12.62 -38.65
C VAL A 87 11.25 12.19 -40.11
N ARG A 88 10.56 11.12 -40.53
CA ARG A 88 10.49 10.73 -41.94
C ARG A 88 9.94 11.83 -42.83
N ARG A 89 8.82 12.44 -42.46
CA ARG A 89 8.13 13.47 -43.26
C ARG A 89 8.94 14.75 -43.43
N TRP A 90 9.55 15.25 -42.34
CA TRP A 90 10.14 16.59 -42.30
C TRP A 90 11.67 16.60 -42.29
N VAL A 91 12.31 15.64 -41.61
CA VAL A 91 13.78 15.54 -41.58
C VAL A 91 14.26 14.85 -42.84
N TYR A 92 13.76 13.64 -43.17
CA TYR A 92 14.20 12.89 -44.36
C TYR A 92 13.59 13.43 -45.67
N GLY A 93 12.35 13.93 -45.63
CA GLY A 93 11.66 14.46 -46.81
C GLY A 93 12.11 15.85 -47.29
N HIS A 94 12.95 16.56 -46.52
CA HIS A 94 13.44 17.91 -46.84
C HIS A 94 14.94 18.03 -46.56
N ARG A 95 15.72 17.00 -46.92
CA ARG A 95 17.19 17.01 -46.80
C ARG A 95 17.87 17.68 -48.00
N ARG A 96 17.24 17.61 -49.17
CA ARG A 96 17.80 18.13 -50.43
C ARG A 96 17.31 19.54 -50.68
N GLU A 97 18.16 20.36 -51.30
CA GLU A 97 17.85 21.76 -51.61
C GLU A 97 16.65 21.89 -52.55
N GLU A 98 16.48 20.96 -53.51
CA GLU A 98 15.29 20.90 -54.38
C GLU A 98 13.99 20.74 -53.59
N GLN A 99 14.00 19.94 -52.52
CA GLN A 99 12.81 19.68 -51.70
C GLN A 99 12.43 20.93 -50.91
N LEU A 100 13.42 21.71 -50.47
CA LEU A 100 13.22 23.00 -49.82
C LEU A 100 12.68 24.03 -50.81
N ALA A 101 13.23 24.08 -52.03
CA ALA A 101 12.74 24.96 -53.09
C ALA A 101 11.26 24.67 -53.45
N ARG A 102 10.88 23.39 -53.53
CA ARG A 102 9.48 22.95 -53.72
C ARG A 102 8.57 23.29 -52.53
N LEU A 103 9.11 23.33 -51.31
CA LEU A 103 8.34 23.77 -50.14
C LEU A 103 8.12 25.28 -50.16
N ILE A 104 9.14 26.04 -50.54
CA ILE A 104 9.11 27.50 -50.66
C ILE A 104 8.17 27.94 -51.79
N SER A 105 8.15 27.22 -52.92
CA SER A 105 7.28 27.54 -54.07
C SER A 105 5.79 27.55 -53.72
N ARG A 106 5.36 26.81 -52.70
CA ARG A 106 3.97 26.83 -52.25
C ARG A 106 3.51 28.19 -51.72
N LYS A 107 4.39 28.97 -51.09
CA LYS A 107 4.06 30.31 -50.57
C LYS A 107 4.64 31.42 -51.43
N PHE A 108 5.78 31.18 -52.08
CA PHE A 108 6.42 32.10 -53.01
C PHE A 108 6.72 31.40 -54.35
N PRO A 109 5.72 31.23 -55.24
CA PRO A 109 5.87 30.46 -56.49
C PRO A 109 7.05 30.93 -57.34
N LYS A 110 7.10 32.24 -57.65
CA LYS A 110 8.14 32.83 -58.49
C LYS A 110 9.56 32.69 -57.92
N LEU A 111 9.72 32.68 -56.60
CA LEU A 111 11.03 32.51 -55.97
C LEU A 111 11.41 31.04 -55.91
N GLY A 112 10.47 30.17 -55.53
CA GLY A 112 10.69 28.72 -55.45
C GLY A 112 11.02 28.09 -56.80
N ASP A 113 10.37 28.51 -57.89
CA ASP A 113 10.67 28.00 -59.24
C ASP A 113 12.08 28.41 -59.71
N ARG A 114 12.52 29.62 -59.35
CA ARG A 114 13.88 30.11 -59.63
C ARG A 114 14.95 29.40 -58.80
N LEU A 115 14.66 29.13 -57.52
CA LEU A 115 15.53 28.35 -56.64
C LEU A 115 15.63 26.90 -57.13
N LEU A 116 14.52 26.29 -57.54
CA LEU A 116 14.49 24.95 -58.09
C LEU A 116 15.33 24.88 -59.38
N GLY A 117 15.14 25.82 -60.30
CA GLY A 117 15.93 25.89 -61.53
C GLY A 117 17.43 26.04 -61.28
N ILE A 118 17.86 26.79 -60.25
CA ILE A 118 19.29 26.88 -59.91
C ILE A 118 19.86 25.59 -59.34
N VAL A 119 19.09 24.90 -58.48
CA VAL A 119 19.52 23.62 -57.92
C VAL A 119 19.59 22.55 -59.01
N GLU A 120 18.63 22.54 -59.95
CA GLU A 120 18.66 21.66 -61.13
C GLU A 120 19.84 21.99 -62.07
N LEU A 121 20.17 23.27 -62.26
CA LEU A 121 21.33 23.71 -63.03
C LEU A 121 22.68 23.30 -62.40
N GLN A 122 22.73 23.07 -61.08
CA GLN A 122 23.92 22.58 -60.39
C GLN A 122 24.14 21.07 -60.63
N ASP A 123 23.07 20.30 -60.73
CA ASP A 123 23.12 18.83 -60.89
C ASP A 123 23.27 18.39 -62.36
N GLN A 124 23.03 19.31 -63.32
CA GLN A 124 23.23 19.07 -64.75
C GLN A 124 24.72 18.99 -65.14
N GLN A 125 25.18 17.78 -65.48
CA GLN A 125 26.50 17.49 -66.05
C GLN A 125 26.60 17.69 -67.57
N GLU A 126 25.59 18.28 -68.23
CA GLU A 126 25.54 18.33 -69.69
C GLU A 126 26.45 19.39 -70.34
N SER A 127 26.86 19.03 -71.55
CA SER A 127 27.98 19.52 -72.37
C SER A 127 28.06 21.03 -72.54
N LYS A 128 29.31 21.51 -72.70
CA LYS A 128 29.80 22.89 -72.85
C LYS A 128 29.05 23.86 -73.79
N GLU A 129 27.99 23.43 -74.47
CA GLU A 129 27.34 24.16 -75.56
C GLU A 129 25.99 24.80 -75.21
N ALA A 130 25.37 24.48 -74.07
CA ALA A 130 24.02 24.99 -73.77
C ALA A 130 23.99 26.39 -73.11
N MET A 131 24.99 26.79 -72.32
CA MET A 131 25.08 28.11 -71.65
C MET A 131 26.53 28.42 -71.24
N SER A 132 27.00 29.66 -71.42
CA SER A 132 28.31 30.12 -70.91
C SER A 132 28.36 29.98 -69.37
N PRO A 133 29.47 29.51 -68.78
CA PRO A 133 29.67 29.47 -67.32
C PRO A 133 29.41 30.81 -66.63
N GLU A 134 29.72 31.91 -67.29
CA GLU A 134 29.51 33.28 -66.79
C GLU A 134 28.01 33.63 -66.70
N LEU A 135 27.19 33.15 -67.64
CA LEU A 135 25.74 33.33 -67.62
C LEU A 135 25.08 32.52 -66.49
N ARG A 136 25.59 31.31 -66.22
CA ARG A 136 25.14 30.50 -65.07
C ARG A 136 25.46 31.19 -63.75
N ALA A 137 26.69 31.69 -63.59
CA ALA A 137 27.11 32.43 -62.40
C ALA A 137 26.27 33.73 -62.21
N ALA A 138 26.04 34.49 -63.29
CA ALA A 138 25.22 35.70 -63.24
C ALA A 138 23.76 35.40 -62.89
N ALA A 139 23.18 34.31 -63.42
CA ALA A 139 21.83 33.87 -63.07
C ALA A 139 21.73 33.46 -61.59
N MET A 140 22.72 32.73 -61.07
CA MET A 140 22.78 32.35 -59.65
C MET A 140 22.87 33.58 -58.73
N ILE A 141 23.73 34.56 -59.06
CA ILE A 141 23.86 35.82 -58.31
C ILE A 141 22.56 36.62 -58.36
N HIS A 142 21.89 36.66 -59.52
CA HIS A 142 20.63 37.38 -59.68
C HIS A 142 19.52 36.82 -58.76
N VAL A 143 19.39 35.49 -58.68
CA VAL A 143 18.40 34.86 -57.79
C VAL A 143 18.84 34.95 -56.34
N ALA A 144 20.12 34.84 -56.01
CA ALA A 144 20.62 35.08 -54.65
C ALA A 144 20.28 36.50 -54.16
N ASN A 145 20.45 37.51 -55.01
CA ASN A 145 20.05 38.89 -54.72
C ASN A 145 18.53 39.07 -54.58
N GLN A 146 17.72 38.25 -55.23
CA GLN A 146 16.26 38.26 -55.08
C GLN A 146 15.81 37.52 -53.81
N ALA A 147 16.48 36.42 -53.47
CA ALA A 147 16.26 35.67 -52.24
C ALA A 147 16.63 36.52 -51.02
N ALA A 148 17.76 37.24 -51.06
CA ALA A 148 18.21 38.12 -49.99
C ALA A 148 17.23 39.26 -49.64
N LYS A 149 16.37 39.66 -50.59
CA LYS A 149 15.33 40.69 -50.36
C LYS A 149 14.09 40.17 -49.63
N ARG A 150 14.00 38.86 -49.35
CA ARG A 150 12.82 38.20 -48.80
C ARG A 150 13.21 37.35 -47.59
N ASN A 151 12.38 37.40 -46.54
CA ASN A 151 12.57 36.50 -45.42
C ASN A 151 11.99 35.10 -45.75
N MET A 152 12.86 34.14 -46.05
CA MET A 152 12.44 32.77 -46.39
C MET A 152 11.67 32.09 -45.25
N ASN A 153 11.84 32.51 -43.99
CA ASN A 153 11.08 31.96 -42.86
C ASN A 153 9.57 32.24 -42.96
N GLU A 154 9.15 33.23 -43.73
CA GLU A 154 7.73 33.44 -44.00
C GLU A 154 7.13 32.28 -44.78
N ALA A 155 7.92 31.54 -45.58
CA ALA A 155 7.48 30.34 -46.30
C ALA A 155 7.27 29.11 -45.40
N LEU A 156 7.59 29.20 -44.10
CA LEU A 156 7.41 28.10 -43.17
C LEU A 156 5.91 27.74 -43.04
N PRO A 157 5.59 26.44 -42.96
CA PRO A 157 4.21 25.98 -42.81
C PRO A 157 3.63 26.45 -41.46
N TYR A 158 2.30 26.59 -41.40
CA TYR A 158 1.60 27.00 -40.19
C TYR A 158 2.01 26.12 -39.00
N SER A 159 2.37 26.79 -37.91
CA SER A 159 2.98 26.14 -36.76
C SER A 159 2.02 26.06 -35.58
N ARG A 160 1.82 24.87 -35.03
CA ARG A 160 0.97 24.59 -33.86
C ARG A 160 1.73 24.59 -32.54
N HIS A 161 3.06 24.72 -32.55
CA HIS A 161 3.87 24.66 -31.32
C HIS A 161 3.41 25.66 -30.26
N LYS A 162 2.92 26.87 -30.61
CA LYS A 162 2.39 27.82 -29.61
C LYS A 162 1.15 27.30 -28.88
N LYS A 163 0.22 26.66 -29.61
CA LYS A 163 -0.98 26.05 -29.02
C LYS A 163 -0.63 24.84 -28.16
N LEU A 164 0.29 24.01 -28.66
CA LEU A 164 0.80 22.85 -27.91
C LEU A 164 1.56 23.28 -26.65
N ALA A 165 2.39 24.32 -26.74
CA ALA A 165 3.12 24.89 -25.61
C ALA A 165 2.16 25.45 -24.57
N LEU A 166 1.10 26.15 -24.99
CA LEU A 166 0.04 26.60 -24.09
C LEU A 166 -0.66 25.41 -23.41
N GLY A 167 -0.98 24.35 -24.16
CA GLY A 167 -1.58 23.13 -23.61
C GLY A 167 -0.69 22.43 -22.58
N VAL A 168 0.61 22.29 -22.88
CA VAL A 168 1.63 21.76 -21.95
C VAL A 168 1.72 22.64 -20.71
N LEU A 169 1.75 23.96 -20.87
CA LEU A 169 1.85 24.90 -19.76
C LEU A 169 0.62 24.84 -18.85
N MET A 170 -0.59 24.81 -19.42
CA MET A 170 -1.83 24.64 -18.65
C MET A 170 -1.88 23.29 -17.94
N GLY A 171 -1.46 22.22 -18.62
CA GLY A 171 -1.42 20.90 -18.02
C GLY A 171 -0.39 20.79 -16.90
N ALA A 172 0.80 21.38 -17.07
CA ALA A 172 1.80 21.49 -16.01
C ALA A 172 1.26 22.31 -14.82
N ALA A 173 0.58 23.43 -15.08
CA ALA A 173 -0.07 24.22 -14.05
C ALA A 173 -1.14 23.40 -13.28
N ALA A 174 -1.95 22.61 -13.98
CA ALA A 174 -2.94 21.72 -13.36
C ALA A 174 -2.30 20.63 -12.50
N ILE A 175 -1.17 20.04 -12.95
CA ILE A 175 -0.40 19.09 -12.16
C ILE A 175 0.14 19.78 -10.90
N THR A 176 0.77 20.94 -11.03
CA THR A 176 1.31 21.68 -9.86
C THR A 176 0.21 22.06 -8.88
N PHE A 177 -0.96 22.47 -9.37
CA PHE A 177 -2.12 22.78 -8.54
C PHE A 177 -2.62 21.53 -7.81
N GLY A 178 -2.78 20.41 -8.50
CA GLY A 178 -3.16 19.13 -7.88
C GLY A 178 -2.20 18.66 -6.80
N PHE A 179 -0.88 18.73 -7.05
CA PHE A 179 0.14 18.39 -6.05
C PHE A 179 0.18 19.35 -4.87
N SER A 180 -0.20 20.62 -5.04
CA SER A 180 -0.27 21.58 -3.93
C SER A 180 -1.42 21.28 -2.96
N ILE A 181 -2.52 20.69 -3.45
CA ILE A 181 -3.69 20.33 -2.64
C ILE A 181 -3.53 18.95 -2.00
N ALA A 182 -3.08 17.96 -2.77
CA ALA A 182 -3.01 16.56 -2.32
C ALA A 182 -1.69 15.89 -2.76
N PRO A 183 -0.55 16.22 -2.13
CA PRO A 183 0.76 15.74 -2.55
C PRO A 183 0.92 14.22 -2.42
N LYS A 184 0.40 13.62 -1.34
CA LYS A 184 0.44 12.16 -1.12
C LYS A 184 -0.37 11.41 -2.19
N ALA A 185 -1.59 11.88 -2.47
CA ALA A 185 -2.45 11.33 -3.52
C ALA A 185 -1.83 11.50 -4.92
N GLY A 186 -1.25 12.67 -5.21
CA GLY A 186 -0.53 12.93 -6.47
C GLY A 186 0.66 12.01 -6.67
N GLY A 187 1.44 11.77 -5.61
CA GLY A 187 2.55 10.82 -5.64
C GLY A 187 2.11 9.38 -5.88
N ASN A 188 1.03 8.93 -5.22
CA ASN A 188 0.46 7.60 -5.44
C ASN A 188 -0.07 7.43 -6.87
N ALA A 189 -0.84 8.41 -7.38
CA ALA A 189 -1.34 8.40 -8.75
C ALA A 189 -0.20 8.39 -9.78
N LEU A 190 0.89 9.14 -9.53
CA LEU A 190 2.07 9.15 -10.40
C LEU A 190 2.76 7.79 -10.43
N LYS A 191 2.96 7.16 -9.26
CA LYS A 191 3.54 5.82 -9.14
C LYS A 191 2.67 4.79 -9.87
N ARG A 192 1.35 4.84 -9.67
CA ARG A 192 0.37 3.95 -10.31
C ARG A 192 0.22 4.20 -11.81
N TRP A 193 0.45 5.41 -12.30
CA TRP A 193 0.47 5.74 -13.73
C TRP A 193 1.76 5.26 -14.41
N LEU A 194 2.93 5.46 -13.78
CA LEU A 194 4.22 5.06 -14.33
C LEU A 194 4.41 3.53 -14.29
N MET A 195 3.86 2.88 -13.27
CA MET A 195 3.92 1.43 -13.05
C MET A 195 2.50 0.85 -12.99
N PRO A 196 1.78 0.78 -14.13
CA PRO A 196 0.35 0.43 -14.16
C PRO A 196 0.05 -1.00 -13.71
N LEU A 197 1.01 -1.91 -13.85
CA LEU A 197 0.88 -3.32 -13.47
C LEU A 197 1.46 -3.63 -12.06
N SER A 198 1.83 -2.60 -11.29
CA SER A 198 2.31 -2.82 -9.92
C SER A 198 1.16 -3.02 -8.93
N ASP A 199 1.42 -3.78 -7.87
CA ASP A 199 0.54 -4.00 -6.71
C ASP A 199 0.53 -2.79 -5.75
N THR A 200 0.61 -1.58 -6.30
CA THR A 200 0.54 -0.36 -5.49
C THR A 200 -0.92 -0.09 -5.13
N ASP A 201 -1.25 -0.12 -3.85
CA ASP A 201 -2.61 0.18 -3.38
C ASP A 201 -3.06 1.59 -3.73
N HIS A 202 -4.38 1.74 -3.88
CA HIS A 202 -5.00 3.02 -4.16
C HIS A 202 -4.91 3.89 -2.92
N TYR A 203 -4.49 5.15 -3.10
CA TYR A 203 -4.40 6.07 -1.99
C TYR A 203 -5.77 6.59 -1.55
N THR A 204 -6.13 6.24 -0.32
CA THR A 204 -7.25 6.84 0.43
C THR A 204 -6.71 7.84 1.44
N PHE A 205 -7.47 8.91 1.68
CA PHE A 205 -7.14 9.91 2.68
C PHE A 205 -7.36 9.40 4.10
N THR A 206 -8.40 8.60 4.29
CA THR A 206 -8.60 7.84 5.52
C THR A 206 -7.81 6.54 5.41
N GLN A 207 -6.98 6.25 6.41
CA GLN A 207 -6.12 5.07 6.41
C GLN A 207 -6.25 4.31 7.72
N PHE A 208 -6.70 3.06 7.61
CA PHE A 208 -6.71 2.11 8.71
C PHE A 208 -5.30 1.60 9.03
N ASP A 209 -5.02 1.39 10.31
CA ASP A 209 -3.80 0.75 10.79
C ASP A 209 -3.98 -0.77 10.76
N THR A 210 -3.78 -1.34 9.56
CA THR A 210 -3.98 -2.77 9.27
C THR A 210 -3.06 -3.67 10.10
N ASP A 211 -1.89 -3.19 10.51
CA ASP A 211 -0.94 -3.96 11.34
C ASP A 211 -1.49 -4.23 12.74
N LYS A 212 -2.47 -3.45 13.19
CA LYS A 212 -3.16 -3.60 14.47
C LYS A 212 -4.52 -4.27 14.34
N MET A 213 -4.91 -4.71 13.13
CA MET A 213 -6.13 -5.46 12.90
C MET A 213 -5.76 -6.91 12.60
N PRO A 214 -6.08 -7.87 13.49
CA PRO A 214 -5.78 -9.26 13.23
C PRO A 214 -6.62 -9.78 12.05
N ASP A 215 -5.98 -10.41 11.07
CA ASP A 215 -6.64 -11.09 9.93
C ASP A 215 -6.06 -12.51 9.78
N PRO A 216 -6.77 -13.58 10.23
CA PRO A 216 -8.14 -13.56 10.75
C PRO A 216 -8.23 -13.11 12.22
N LEU A 217 -9.34 -12.43 12.56
CA LEU A 217 -9.78 -12.18 13.92
C LEU A 217 -10.47 -13.43 14.47
N VAL A 218 -9.95 -14.01 15.56
CA VAL A 218 -10.57 -15.14 16.26
C VAL A 218 -11.50 -14.62 17.34
N VAL A 219 -12.77 -15.05 17.33
CA VAL A 219 -13.81 -14.62 18.28
C VAL A 219 -14.47 -15.83 18.94
N PRO A 220 -15.05 -15.71 20.13
CA PRO A 220 -15.78 -16.82 20.75
C PRO A 220 -17.03 -17.19 19.94
N LEU A 221 -17.27 -18.49 19.78
CA LEU A 221 -18.40 -19.04 19.03
C LEU A 221 -19.73 -18.64 19.69
N GLY A 222 -20.60 -17.96 18.94
CA GLY A 222 -21.96 -17.63 19.38
C GLY A 222 -22.05 -16.53 20.45
N GLU A 223 -20.94 -15.90 20.86
CA GLU A 223 -20.94 -14.82 21.84
C GLU A 223 -20.72 -13.46 21.20
N ALA A 224 -21.36 -12.42 21.76
CA ALA A 224 -21.11 -11.04 21.35
C ALA A 224 -19.62 -10.69 21.53
N PHE A 225 -19.08 -9.92 20.59
CA PHE A 225 -17.69 -9.51 20.60
C PHE A 225 -17.53 -8.10 20.06
N SER A 226 -16.41 -7.50 20.43
CA SER A 226 -16.07 -6.15 20.02
C SER A 226 -14.91 -6.16 19.04
N PHE A 227 -14.92 -5.22 18.10
CA PHE A 227 -13.92 -5.08 17.06
C PHE A 227 -13.41 -3.64 17.02
N SER A 228 -12.08 -3.49 17.15
CA SER A 228 -11.41 -2.20 17.11
C SER A 228 -10.77 -1.97 15.75
N ALA A 229 -11.11 -0.84 15.12
CA ALA A 229 -10.54 -0.40 13.86
C ALA A 229 -9.72 0.90 14.07
N PRO A 230 -8.43 0.82 14.45
CA PRO A 230 -7.57 1.99 14.56
C PRO A 230 -7.27 2.65 13.20
N LEU A 231 -7.16 3.98 13.21
CA LEU A 231 -6.60 4.76 12.09
C LEU A 231 -5.08 4.90 12.24
N LYS A 232 -4.39 5.03 11.11
CA LYS A 232 -2.97 5.42 11.11
C LYS A 232 -2.81 6.82 11.68
N LYS A 233 -1.71 7.04 12.41
CA LYS A 233 -1.41 8.33 13.03
C LYS A 233 -1.26 9.45 11.98
N ASP A 234 -0.78 9.13 10.79
CA ASP A 234 -0.56 10.04 9.67
C ASP A 234 -1.68 10.04 8.62
N SER A 235 -2.86 9.49 8.97
CA SER A 235 -4.07 9.57 8.15
C SER A 235 -4.46 11.03 7.91
N ASP A 236 -4.60 11.42 6.65
CA ASP A 236 -4.88 12.81 6.22
C ASP A 236 -6.30 13.24 6.59
N ASN A 237 -7.26 12.30 6.51
CA ASN A 237 -8.63 12.52 6.93
C ASN A 237 -8.99 11.58 8.09
N ARG A 238 -9.75 12.10 9.05
CA ARG A 238 -10.22 11.38 10.24
C ARG A 238 -11.73 11.62 10.41
N PRO A 239 -12.56 10.84 9.69
CA PRO A 239 -14.01 10.98 9.75
C PRO A 239 -14.53 10.81 11.18
N ALA A 240 -15.53 11.60 11.57
CA ALA A 240 -16.11 11.49 12.91
C ALA A 240 -16.75 10.12 13.15
N ASN A 241 -17.32 9.52 12.11
CA ASN A 241 -18.07 8.27 12.20
C ASN A 241 -17.54 7.28 11.17
N ALA A 242 -17.61 6.01 11.50
CA ALA A 242 -17.38 4.89 10.60
C ALA A 242 -18.54 3.88 10.72
N ARG A 243 -18.64 3.00 9.74
CA ARG A 243 -19.60 1.90 9.76
C ARG A 243 -18.90 0.57 9.50
N ALA A 244 -19.37 -0.48 10.15
CA ALA A 244 -18.92 -1.83 9.90
C ALA A 244 -20.11 -2.80 9.84
N ARG A 245 -19.97 -3.88 9.08
CA ARG A 245 -20.95 -4.96 9.03
C ARG A 245 -20.27 -6.32 8.97
N TYR A 246 -20.93 -7.32 9.53
CA TYR A 246 -20.52 -8.71 9.44
C TYR A 246 -21.27 -9.39 8.29
N GLY A 247 -20.57 -9.84 7.25
CA GLY A 247 -21.19 -10.46 6.07
C GLY A 247 -22.24 -9.56 5.42
N GLN A 248 -23.49 -10.02 5.40
CA GLN A 248 -24.66 -9.27 4.89
C GLN A 248 -25.57 -8.70 6.00
N GLN A 249 -25.10 -8.67 7.25
CA GLN A 249 -25.85 -8.06 8.34
C GLN A 249 -25.96 -6.54 8.18
N GLU A 250 -26.78 -5.93 9.04
CA GLU A 250 -26.95 -4.48 9.07
C GLU A 250 -25.64 -3.77 9.45
N TRP A 251 -25.51 -2.55 8.96
CA TRP A 251 -24.38 -1.70 9.29
C TRP A 251 -24.50 -1.17 10.72
N VAL A 252 -23.48 -1.46 11.52
CA VAL A 252 -23.26 -0.86 12.84
C VAL A 252 -22.40 0.39 12.67
N GLN A 253 -22.74 1.47 13.35
CA GLN A 253 -21.96 2.71 13.33
C GLN A 253 -21.16 2.87 14.62
N ALA A 254 -20.01 3.51 14.52
CA ALA A 254 -19.18 3.87 15.65
C ALA A 254 -18.58 5.26 15.42
N ASP A 255 -18.49 6.03 16.49
CA ASP A 255 -17.81 7.32 16.50
C ASP A 255 -16.30 7.11 16.73
N LEU A 256 -15.50 8.06 16.25
CA LEU A 256 -14.06 8.04 16.43
C LEU A 256 -13.70 8.31 17.90
N GLY A 257 -13.16 7.32 18.58
CA GLY A 257 -12.69 7.47 19.96
C GLY A 257 -11.47 8.38 20.08
N GLU A 258 -11.23 8.90 21.29
CA GLU A 258 -10.07 9.75 21.61
C GLU A 258 -8.73 9.07 21.32
N ASN A 259 -8.71 7.74 21.39
CA ASN A 259 -7.55 6.91 21.06
C ASN A 259 -7.28 6.77 19.55
N GLY A 260 -8.11 7.38 18.68
CA GLY A 260 -7.99 7.31 17.23
C GLY A 260 -8.45 5.98 16.63
N SER A 261 -9.38 5.28 17.29
CA SER A 261 -9.96 4.03 16.80
C SER A 261 -11.49 4.06 16.84
N TYR A 262 -12.10 3.31 15.92
CA TYR A 262 -13.53 3.03 15.96
C TYR A 262 -13.76 1.71 16.69
N GLN A 263 -14.74 1.67 17.58
CA GLN A 263 -15.11 0.48 18.34
C GLN A 263 -16.50 0.01 17.92
N PHE A 264 -16.57 -1.18 17.33
CA PHE A 264 -17.82 -1.79 16.89
C PHE A 264 -18.19 -2.94 17.79
N GLU A 265 -19.46 -3.07 18.10
CA GLU A 265 -20.02 -4.20 18.86
C GLU A 265 -20.86 -5.06 17.91
N PHE A 266 -20.55 -6.35 17.87
CA PHE A 266 -21.25 -7.34 17.06
C PHE A 266 -21.94 -8.37 17.95
N THR A 267 -23.08 -8.86 17.49
CA THR A 267 -23.75 -10.00 18.10
C THR A 267 -22.95 -11.28 17.88
N GLY A 268 -23.30 -12.35 18.61
CA GLY A 268 -22.65 -13.65 18.48
C GLY A 268 -22.76 -14.24 17.08
N GLN A 269 -21.66 -14.82 16.60
CA GLN A 269 -21.55 -15.40 15.26
C GLN A 269 -21.13 -16.86 15.35
N GLU A 270 -21.75 -17.70 14.52
CA GLU A 270 -21.44 -19.13 14.43
C GLU A 270 -20.72 -19.50 13.13
N THR A 271 -20.97 -18.75 12.07
CA THR A 271 -20.40 -18.97 10.73
C THR A 271 -19.17 -18.10 10.52
N GLN A 272 -18.15 -18.61 9.83
CA GLN A 272 -17.01 -17.79 9.38
C GLN A 272 -17.41 -16.87 8.23
N ASP A 273 -17.20 -15.57 8.39
CA ASP A 273 -17.39 -14.55 7.36
C ASP A 273 -16.46 -13.35 7.60
N ARG A 274 -16.66 -12.24 6.90
CA ARG A 274 -15.85 -11.03 6.94
C ARG A 274 -16.57 -9.88 7.61
N ILE A 275 -15.83 -9.11 8.40
CA ILE A 275 -16.23 -7.74 8.75
C ILE A 275 -15.77 -6.81 7.63
N THR A 276 -16.69 -6.04 7.05
CA THR A 276 -16.38 -4.93 6.14
C THR A 276 -16.50 -3.62 6.90
N ILE A 277 -15.47 -2.78 6.85
CA ILE A 277 -15.40 -1.50 7.57
C ILE A 277 -15.22 -0.38 6.55
N GLU A 278 -16.00 0.69 6.70
CA GLU A 278 -15.94 1.87 5.86
C GLU A 278 -15.85 3.14 6.70
N ALA A 279 -14.88 3.99 6.36
CA ALA A 279 -14.72 5.32 6.96
C ALA A 279 -14.22 6.30 5.90
N GLY A 280 -15.02 7.33 5.60
CA GLY A 280 -14.66 8.31 4.56
C GLY A 280 -14.52 7.65 3.19
N ASP A 281 -13.30 7.66 2.65
CA ASP A 281 -12.94 7.02 1.37
C ASP A 281 -12.25 5.65 1.54
N ALA A 282 -12.11 5.15 2.77
CA ALA A 282 -11.49 3.86 3.07
C ALA A 282 -12.51 2.72 3.17
N ASP A 283 -12.20 1.58 2.55
CA ASP A 283 -12.85 0.28 2.72
C ASP A 283 -11.77 -0.73 3.14
N HIS A 284 -12.04 -1.49 4.21
CA HIS A 284 -11.19 -2.60 4.61
C HIS A 284 -12.03 -3.82 5.04
N ARG A 285 -11.45 -5.02 4.88
CA ARG A 285 -12.13 -6.28 5.21
C ARG A 285 -11.22 -7.18 6.01
N VAL A 286 -11.78 -7.73 7.08
CA VAL A 286 -11.09 -8.63 8.01
C VAL A 286 -11.86 -9.95 8.10
N TRP A 287 -11.20 -11.10 7.98
CA TRP A 287 -11.83 -12.38 8.23
C TRP A 287 -12.09 -12.59 9.72
N VAL A 288 -13.25 -13.13 10.05
CA VAL A 288 -13.58 -13.50 11.43
C VAL A 288 -13.80 -14.99 11.51
N LYS A 289 -13.10 -15.63 12.46
CA LYS A 289 -13.20 -17.06 12.72
C LYS A 289 -13.80 -17.32 14.12
N PRO A 290 -15.09 -17.64 14.21
CA PRO A 290 -15.70 -18.08 15.45
C PRO A 290 -15.12 -19.42 15.92
N GLU A 291 -14.73 -19.50 17.19
CA GLU A 291 -14.05 -20.65 17.79
C GLU A 291 -14.57 -20.90 19.22
N VAL A 292 -14.66 -22.17 19.62
CA VAL A 292 -15.10 -22.54 20.97
C VAL A 292 -14.05 -22.08 21.99
N ARG A 293 -14.51 -21.55 23.13
CA ARG A 293 -13.62 -21.18 24.23
C ARG A 293 -12.84 -22.41 24.74
N PRO A 294 -11.60 -22.24 25.20
CA PRO A 294 -10.92 -23.29 25.94
C PRO A 294 -11.73 -23.70 27.17
N GLU A 295 -11.90 -25.00 27.37
CA GLU A 295 -12.62 -25.58 28.50
C GLU A 295 -11.65 -26.39 29.37
N VAL A 296 -11.95 -26.52 30.66
CA VAL A 296 -11.18 -27.40 31.56
C VAL A 296 -11.54 -28.84 31.23
N SER A 297 -10.58 -29.57 30.65
CA SER A 297 -10.70 -30.99 30.31
C SER A 297 -10.35 -31.93 31.48
N GLY A 298 -9.50 -31.47 32.41
CA GLY A 298 -9.06 -32.24 33.57
C GLY A 298 -8.63 -31.32 34.71
N PHE A 299 -8.86 -31.76 35.95
CA PHE A 299 -8.44 -31.03 37.14
C PHE A 299 -7.99 -32.03 38.21
N GLU A 300 -6.69 -32.03 38.48
CA GLU A 300 -5.99 -32.99 39.34
C GLU A 300 -5.23 -32.24 40.43
N ALA A 301 -5.00 -32.88 41.57
CA ALA A 301 -4.13 -32.41 42.63
C ALA A 301 -3.01 -33.43 42.84
N LEU A 302 -1.77 -33.01 42.64
CA LEU A 302 -0.61 -33.77 43.07
C LEU A 302 -0.40 -33.53 44.57
N VAL A 303 -0.71 -34.55 45.36
CA VAL A 303 -0.61 -34.50 46.82
C VAL A 303 0.68 -35.20 47.25
N THR A 304 1.61 -34.42 47.78
CA THR A 304 2.80 -34.93 48.46
C THR A 304 2.48 -35.09 49.93
N LEU A 305 2.40 -36.33 50.39
CA LEU A 305 2.10 -36.66 51.78
C LEU A 305 3.25 -36.23 52.71
N PRO A 306 2.99 -36.04 54.01
CA PRO A 306 4.02 -35.68 54.97
C PRO A 306 5.20 -36.68 55.00
N ASP A 307 6.42 -36.16 55.17
CA ASP A 307 7.67 -36.92 55.07
C ASP A 307 7.72 -38.18 55.96
N TYR A 308 7.05 -38.16 57.12
CA TYR A 308 7.02 -39.28 58.05
C TYR A 308 6.30 -40.52 57.50
N LEU A 309 5.42 -40.35 56.51
CA LEU A 309 4.76 -41.49 55.86
C LEU A 309 5.68 -42.19 54.87
N GLN A 310 6.72 -41.52 54.37
CA GLN A 310 7.65 -42.06 53.36
C GLN A 310 6.93 -42.67 52.14
N LEU A 311 5.80 -42.07 51.75
CA LEU A 311 5.00 -42.50 50.62
C LEU A 311 5.25 -41.58 49.42
N ASP A 312 5.22 -42.17 48.23
CA ASP A 312 5.31 -41.42 46.99
C ASP A 312 4.11 -40.46 46.82
N PRO A 313 4.31 -39.29 46.17
CA PRO A 313 3.22 -38.38 45.82
C PRO A 313 2.13 -39.08 45.01
N ARG A 314 0.88 -38.64 45.19
CA ARG A 314 -0.28 -39.22 44.51
C ARG A 314 -1.08 -38.14 43.78
N ASP A 315 -1.47 -38.46 42.55
CA ASP A 315 -2.43 -37.64 41.79
C ASP A 315 -3.85 -38.00 42.22
N VAL A 316 -4.63 -36.98 42.61
CA VAL A 316 -6.02 -37.10 42.99
C VAL A 316 -6.87 -36.29 42.02
N ASP A 317 -7.84 -36.93 41.38
CA ASP A 317 -8.82 -36.24 40.54
C ASP A 317 -9.75 -35.40 41.42
N ILE A 318 -9.76 -34.09 41.20
CA ILE A 318 -10.51 -33.10 41.99
C ILE A 318 -11.52 -32.33 41.13
N ARG A 319 -11.99 -32.91 40.02
CA ARG A 319 -13.05 -32.31 39.19
C ARG A 319 -14.36 -32.04 39.95
N THR A 320 -14.59 -32.72 41.06
CA THR A 320 -15.72 -32.48 41.97
C THR A 320 -15.56 -31.22 42.82
N GLY A 321 -14.37 -30.59 42.81
CA GLY A 321 -14.06 -29.39 43.60
C GLY A 321 -13.71 -29.66 45.07
N VAL A 322 -13.60 -30.93 45.48
CA VAL A 322 -13.28 -31.30 46.87
C VAL A 322 -12.02 -32.16 46.90
N LEU A 323 -11.08 -31.78 47.77
CA LEU A 323 -9.86 -32.53 48.05
C LEU A 323 -9.76 -32.78 49.55
N THR A 324 -9.45 -34.02 49.94
CA THR A 324 -9.11 -34.35 51.32
C THR A 324 -7.65 -34.78 51.37
N ALA A 325 -6.86 -34.08 52.18
CA ALA A 325 -5.44 -34.36 52.38
C ALA A 325 -5.12 -34.37 53.88
N LEU A 326 -4.04 -35.06 54.25
CA LEU A 326 -3.55 -35.07 55.63
C LEU A 326 -2.88 -33.73 55.96
N GLU A 327 -2.96 -33.32 57.22
CA GLU A 327 -2.27 -32.13 57.69
C GLU A 327 -0.75 -32.21 57.41
N GLY A 328 -0.17 -31.13 56.89
CA GLY A 328 1.22 -31.05 56.47
C GLY A 328 1.52 -31.64 55.08
N SER A 329 0.49 -32.02 54.31
CA SER A 329 0.66 -32.40 52.90
C SER A 329 0.89 -31.18 52.02
N LYS A 330 1.73 -31.30 51.00
CA LYS A 330 1.90 -30.24 49.98
C LYS A 330 1.08 -30.56 48.75
N ILE A 331 0.26 -29.61 48.33
CA ILE A 331 -0.70 -29.79 47.23
C ILE A 331 -0.30 -28.91 46.05
N VAL A 332 -0.16 -29.51 44.87
CA VAL A 332 -0.03 -28.77 43.60
C VAL A 332 -1.26 -29.05 42.75
N LEU A 333 -2.02 -28.00 42.42
CA LEU A 333 -3.19 -28.13 41.56
C LEU A 333 -2.74 -28.10 40.10
N LYS A 334 -3.25 -29.04 39.31
CA LYS A 334 -2.96 -29.23 37.90
C LYS A 334 -4.26 -29.17 37.10
N GLY A 335 -4.41 -28.13 36.29
CA GLY A 335 -5.50 -27.99 35.33
C GLY A 335 -5.05 -28.34 33.92
N SER A 336 -5.83 -29.16 33.22
CA SER A 336 -5.66 -29.46 31.79
C SER A 336 -6.80 -28.86 30.99
N PHE A 337 -6.49 -28.15 29.91
CA PHE A 337 -7.46 -27.44 29.08
C PHE A 337 -7.60 -28.12 27.71
N SER A 338 -8.75 -27.96 27.07
CA SER A 338 -9.03 -28.51 25.74
C SER A 338 -8.13 -27.92 24.64
N ARG A 339 -7.47 -26.79 24.93
CA ARG A 339 -6.57 -26.07 24.03
C ARG A 339 -5.43 -25.42 24.84
N GLU A 340 -4.35 -25.09 24.15
CA GLU A 340 -3.30 -24.25 24.72
C GLU A 340 -3.86 -22.89 25.12
N ILE A 341 -3.40 -22.37 26.25
CA ILE A 341 -3.85 -21.09 26.80
C ILE A 341 -2.68 -20.11 26.90
N SER A 342 -2.95 -18.83 26.68
CA SER A 342 -1.94 -17.77 26.68
C SER A 342 -1.75 -17.11 28.04
N LYS A 343 -2.73 -17.21 28.93
CA LYS A 343 -2.72 -16.60 30.27
C LYS A 343 -3.65 -17.37 31.22
N ALA A 344 -3.22 -17.51 32.47
CA ALA A 344 -4.02 -18.03 33.57
C ALA A 344 -3.77 -17.19 34.84
N SER A 345 -4.75 -17.15 35.74
CA SER A 345 -4.65 -16.53 37.06
C SER A 345 -5.46 -17.34 38.07
N ALA A 346 -4.95 -17.51 39.29
CA ALA A 346 -5.61 -18.23 40.37
C ALA A 346 -5.52 -17.44 41.67
N HIS A 347 -6.61 -17.48 42.44
CA HIS A 347 -6.74 -16.78 43.72
C HIS A 347 -7.20 -17.78 44.77
N LEU A 348 -6.52 -17.80 45.92
CA LEU A 348 -6.87 -18.63 47.06
C LEU A 348 -7.73 -17.81 48.03
N ASP A 349 -8.97 -18.24 48.25
CA ASP A 349 -9.88 -17.65 49.23
C ASP A 349 -10.28 -18.71 50.27
N PRO A 350 -9.80 -18.63 51.52
CA PRO A 350 -10.08 -19.60 52.57
C PRO A 350 -11.53 -19.46 53.06
N GLN A 351 -12.30 -20.53 52.95
CA GLN A 351 -13.66 -20.57 53.52
C GLN A 351 -13.58 -20.85 55.03
N PRO A 352 -14.38 -20.15 55.87
CA PRO A 352 -14.47 -20.46 57.30
C PRO A 352 -15.01 -21.89 57.49
N LEU A 353 -14.42 -22.63 58.43
CA LEU A 353 -14.84 -23.99 58.76
C LEU A 353 -16.30 -24.02 59.22
N GLU A 354 -17.18 -24.70 58.50
CA GLU A 354 -18.52 -25.02 59.01
C GLU A 354 -18.41 -26.08 60.12
N GLU A 355 -18.94 -25.79 61.31
CA GLU A 355 -18.91 -26.64 62.51
C GLU A 355 -19.45 -28.08 62.31
N THR A 356 -20.17 -28.33 61.20
CA THR A 356 -20.83 -29.60 60.88
C THR A 356 -19.93 -30.66 60.27
N ALA A 357 -18.73 -30.32 59.77
CA ALA A 357 -17.83 -31.26 59.10
C ALA A 357 -16.88 -32.03 60.04
N ILE A 358 -16.85 -31.68 61.33
CA ILE A 358 -16.03 -32.40 62.31
C ILE A 358 -16.73 -33.71 62.67
N SER A 359 -16.29 -34.82 62.09
CA SER A 359 -16.59 -36.15 62.64
C SER A 359 -16.02 -36.20 64.05
N LYS A 360 -16.88 -35.99 65.05
CA LYS A 360 -16.53 -36.10 66.47
C LYS A 360 -16.18 -37.55 66.77
N SER A 361 -14.94 -37.96 66.50
CA SER A 361 -14.37 -39.16 67.10
C SER A 361 -14.24 -38.89 68.60
N ARG A 362 -15.29 -39.18 69.36
CA ARG A 362 -15.25 -39.16 70.83
C ARG A 362 -14.30 -40.27 71.26
N ALA A 363 -13.23 -39.90 71.98
CA ALA A 363 -12.44 -40.88 72.72
C ALA A 363 -13.36 -41.65 73.70
N PRO A 364 -13.10 -42.93 73.97
CA PRO A 364 -13.86 -43.69 74.97
C PRO A 364 -13.80 -42.97 76.32
N ILE A 365 -14.95 -42.67 76.91
CA ILE A 365 -15.03 -42.06 78.25
C ILE A 365 -14.94 -43.21 79.25
N GLU A 366 -13.82 -43.30 79.96
CA GLU A 366 -13.62 -44.27 81.04
C GLU A 366 -14.07 -43.63 82.35
N ALA A 367 -15.12 -44.18 82.97
CA ALA A 367 -15.67 -43.70 84.23
C ALA A 367 -15.86 -44.89 85.18
N GLU A 368 -15.33 -44.79 86.41
CA GLU A 368 -15.37 -45.88 87.41
C GLU A 368 -16.74 -46.01 88.09
N ASN A 369 -17.61 -44.99 88.05
CA ASN A 369 -18.97 -45.03 88.60
C ASN A 369 -20.00 -44.23 87.77
N PRO A 370 -21.31 -44.58 87.84
CA PRO A 370 -22.36 -43.97 87.01
C PRO A 370 -22.57 -42.46 87.25
N THR A 371 -22.31 -41.99 88.47
CA THR A 371 -22.51 -40.58 88.88
C THR A 371 -21.41 -39.65 88.33
N ASP A 372 -20.25 -40.20 87.98
CA ASP A 372 -19.11 -39.44 87.44
C ASP A 372 -19.15 -39.32 85.90
N LEU A 373 -20.13 -39.96 85.29
CA LEU A 373 -20.27 -40.04 83.84
C LEU A 373 -20.78 -38.71 83.23
N GLU A 374 -21.62 -37.96 83.94
CA GLU A 374 -22.09 -36.64 83.50
C GLU A 374 -21.02 -35.56 83.65
N SER A 375 -20.25 -35.59 84.74
CA SER A 375 -19.14 -34.65 84.98
C SER A 375 -17.99 -34.92 84.01
N SER A 376 -17.71 -36.18 83.70
CA SER A 376 -16.72 -36.58 82.70
C SER A 376 -17.16 -36.23 81.27
N ARG A 377 -18.46 -36.31 80.96
CA ARG A 377 -19.01 -35.87 79.66
C ARG A 377 -18.92 -34.37 79.47
N THR A 378 -19.28 -33.59 80.48
CA THR A 378 -19.18 -32.12 80.41
C THR A 378 -17.74 -31.66 80.33
N LYS A 379 -16.83 -32.29 81.08
CA LYS A 379 -15.40 -31.99 81.02
C LYS A 379 -14.79 -32.39 79.68
N ALA A 380 -15.16 -33.53 79.11
CA ALA A 380 -14.75 -33.95 77.76
C ALA A 380 -15.36 -33.06 76.65
N GLU A 381 -16.56 -32.50 76.85
CA GLU A 381 -17.14 -31.51 75.94
C GLU A 381 -16.46 -30.15 76.05
N GLU A 382 -16.07 -29.71 77.25
CA GLU A 382 -15.30 -28.48 77.46
C GLU A 382 -13.85 -28.60 76.98
N GLU A 383 -13.20 -29.74 77.22
CA GLU A 383 -11.86 -30.05 76.68
C GLU A 383 -11.92 -30.25 75.16
N GLY A 384 -12.98 -30.88 74.62
CA GLY A 384 -13.22 -30.95 73.19
C GLY A 384 -13.47 -29.58 72.56
N LYS A 385 -14.17 -28.67 73.25
CA LYS A 385 -14.34 -27.27 72.82
C LYS A 385 -13.03 -26.49 72.92
N LYS A 386 -12.27 -26.63 74.02
CA LYS A 386 -10.95 -25.98 74.17
C LYS A 386 -9.95 -26.49 73.14
N ALA A 387 -9.92 -27.79 72.87
CA ALA A 387 -9.07 -28.40 71.86
C ALA A 387 -9.49 -28.00 70.44
N ALA A 388 -10.79 -27.85 70.16
CA ALA A 388 -11.29 -27.31 68.89
C ALA A 388 -10.97 -25.81 68.71
N ILE A 389 -10.90 -25.05 69.82
CA ILE A 389 -10.52 -23.62 69.85
C ILE A 389 -8.98 -23.46 69.82
N GLU A 390 -8.20 -24.42 70.31
CA GLU A 390 -6.73 -24.45 70.19
C GLU A 390 -6.27 -25.03 68.85
N SER A 391 -7.03 -25.95 68.24
CA SER A 391 -6.83 -26.44 66.87
C SER A 391 -7.34 -25.46 65.83
N VAL A 392 -7.19 -24.15 66.07
CA VAL A 392 -7.22 -23.15 64.99
C VAL A 392 -6.04 -23.49 64.09
N VAL A 393 -6.27 -24.46 63.20
CA VAL A 393 -5.55 -24.62 61.95
C VAL A 393 -5.59 -23.22 61.36
N LYS A 394 -4.44 -22.53 61.39
CA LYS A 394 -4.35 -21.17 60.86
C LYS A 394 -4.77 -21.29 59.41
N LEU A 395 -5.99 -20.85 59.11
CA LEU A 395 -6.47 -20.75 57.74
C LEU A 395 -5.42 -19.95 56.97
N PRO A 396 -4.95 -20.42 55.81
CA PRO A 396 -3.98 -19.69 55.02
C PRO A 396 -4.52 -18.29 54.72
N GLU A 397 -3.67 -17.28 54.60
CA GLU A 397 -4.14 -15.94 54.23
C GLU A 397 -4.62 -15.94 52.76
N PRO A 398 -5.67 -15.17 52.42
CA PRO A 398 -6.10 -14.99 51.04
C PRO A 398 -4.95 -14.42 50.20
N ARG A 399 -4.64 -15.06 49.08
CA ARG A 399 -3.51 -14.64 48.22
C ARG A 399 -3.68 -15.12 46.78
N ASP A 400 -3.07 -14.39 45.86
CA ASP A 400 -2.89 -14.86 44.49
C ASP A 400 -1.85 -15.99 44.46
N LEU A 401 -2.18 -17.05 43.73
CA LEU A 401 -1.28 -18.19 43.54
C LEU A 401 -0.41 -17.96 42.32
N LYS A 402 0.89 -18.23 42.44
CA LYS A 402 1.76 -18.30 41.27
C LYS A 402 1.40 -19.51 40.44
N LEU A 403 1.29 -19.29 39.14
CA LEU A 403 1.00 -20.33 38.16
C LEU A 403 2.19 -20.54 37.23
N SER A 404 2.43 -21.79 36.87
CA SER A 404 3.30 -22.17 35.76
C SER A 404 2.46 -22.84 34.68
N MET A 405 2.82 -22.61 33.42
CA MET A 405 2.04 -23.05 32.27
C MET A 405 2.94 -23.86 31.34
N ASP A 406 2.45 -25.02 30.90
CA ASP A 406 3.08 -25.87 29.91
C ASP A 406 2.03 -26.29 28.87
N GLY A 407 1.99 -25.55 27.75
CA GLY A 407 1.01 -25.72 26.68
C GLY A 407 -0.44 -25.59 27.16
N ALA A 408 -1.15 -26.72 27.20
CA ALA A 408 -2.54 -26.81 27.65
C ALA A 408 -2.68 -27.15 29.15
N THR A 409 -1.57 -27.22 29.89
CA THR A 409 -1.56 -27.54 31.32
C THR A 409 -1.09 -26.37 32.18
N VAL A 410 -1.71 -26.21 33.34
CA VAL A 410 -1.42 -25.15 34.31
C VAL A 410 -1.20 -25.80 35.67
N PHE A 411 -0.13 -25.38 36.35
CA PHE A 411 0.22 -25.86 37.69
C PHE A 411 0.31 -24.69 38.66
N THR A 412 -0.20 -24.87 39.88
CA THR A 412 0.04 -23.90 40.96
C THR A 412 1.42 -24.09 41.58
N GLU A 413 1.88 -23.09 42.30
CA GLU A 413 2.89 -23.32 43.34
C GLU A 413 2.35 -24.29 44.42
N PRO A 414 3.24 -24.99 45.17
CA PRO A 414 2.81 -25.84 46.27
C PRO A 414 2.05 -25.05 47.34
N ILE A 415 0.91 -25.59 47.75
CA ILE A 415 0.05 -25.09 48.81
C ILE A 415 0.21 -26.02 50.02
N ASP A 416 0.48 -25.45 51.19
CA ASP A 416 0.65 -26.19 52.46
C ASP A 416 -0.68 -26.37 53.20
#